data_AF-A0A1Y7VMU4-F1
#
_entry.id   AF-A0A1Y7VMU4-F1
#
_cell.length_a   1.000
_cell.length_b   1.000
_cell.length_c   1.000
_cell.angle_alpha   90.00
_cell.angle_beta   90.00
_cell.angle_gamma   90.00
#
_symmetry.space_group_name_H-M   'P 1'
#
loop_
_entity.id
_entity.type
_entity.pdbx_description
1 polymer ?
#
loop_
_entity_poly.entity_id
_entity_poly.type
_entity_poly.pdbx_seq_one_letter_code
_entity_poly.pdbx_strand_id
1 'polypeptide(L)'
;MEEEEKTNLDYDKGLEALCEELQAILDGLTKIQMKMEKLSSTTKGICELENYHYREESSRPPLFHTWPTAFFYEVSRRLSEAYKKELLLKHTIGAELAHTADRNLSLTYLSMWLHQPYIESNSKLQLESMLLETGHRAL
;
A
#
# COMPACT_ATOMS: atom_id res chain seq x y z
N MET A 1 1.65 37.76 27.02
CA MET A 1 3.05 37.29 27.01
C MET A 1 3.18 35.90 27.65
N GLU A 2 3.04 35.70 28.97
CA GLU A 2 3.15 34.34 29.56
C GLU A 2 2.04 33.36 29.11
N GLU A 3 0.79 33.80 28.95
CA GLU A 3 -0.30 32.93 28.45
C GLU A 3 -0.19 32.61 26.95
N GLU A 4 0.37 33.52 26.15
CA GLU A 4 0.62 33.31 24.70
C GLU A 4 1.79 32.34 24.46
N GLU A 5 2.85 32.41 25.28
CA GLU A 5 3.95 31.43 25.21
C GLU A 5 3.46 30.04 25.65
N LYS A 6 2.64 29.97 26.69
CA LYS A 6 2.11 28.70 27.21
C LYS A 6 1.15 28.02 26.23
N THR A 7 0.34 28.78 25.51
CA THR A 7 -0.56 28.27 24.46
C THR A 7 0.20 27.85 23.19
N ASN A 8 1.25 28.57 22.80
CA ASN A 8 2.13 28.15 21.71
C ASN A 8 2.89 26.85 22.03
N LEU A 9 3.39 26.70 23.25
CA LEU A 9 4.07 25.48 23.70
C LEU A 9 3.14 24.25 23.77
N ASP A 10 1.86 24.46 24.10
CA ASP A 10 0.86 23.38 24.13
C ASP A 10 0.45 22.96 22.71
N TYR A 11 0.30 23.93 21.80
CA TYR A 11 0.07 23.68 20.38
C TYR A 11 1.21 22.92 19.71
N ASP A 12 2.46 23.29 20.01
CA ASP A 12 3.66 22.64 19.48
C ASP A 12 3.75 21.16 19.88
N LYS A 13 3.48 20.85 21.16
CA LYS A 13 3.43 19.46 21.66
C LYS A 13 2.32 18.63 21.04
N GLY A 14 1.14 19.22 20.84
CA GLY A 14 0.03 18.56 20.16
C GLY A 14 0.35 18.23 18.70
N LEU A 15 1.05 19.14 18.01
CA LEU A 15 1.48 18.94 16.63
C LEU A 15 2.57 17.87 16.52
N GLU A 16 3.57 17.90 17.41
CA GLU A 16 4.64 16.90 17.48
C GLU A 16 4.07 15.49 17.65
N ALA A 17 3.14 15.30 18.59
CA ALA A 17 2.47 14.01 18.81
C ALA A 17 1.71 13.51 17.56
N LEU A 18 1.02 14.39 16.83
CA LEU A 18 0.33 14.03 15.59
C LEU A 18 1.32 13.65 14.47
N CYS A 19 2.45 14.34 14.38
CA CYS A 19 3.51 14.02 13.42
C CYS A 19 4.16 12.66 13.73
N GLU A 20 4.43 12.37 15.00
CA GLU A 20 4.94 11.07 15.45
C GLU A 20 3.95 9.93 15.14
N GLU A 21 2.66 10.16 15.42
CA GLU A 21 1.60 9.19 15.09
C GLU A 21 1.53 8.94 13.58
N LEU A 22 1.57 10.00 12.77
CA LEU A 22 1.57 9.89 11.32
C LEU A 22 2.78 9.08 10.81
N GLN A 23 3.97 9.35 11.35
CA GLN A 23 5.18 8.61 11.00
C GLN A 23 5.04 7.12 11.36
N ALA A 24 4.52 6.81 12.55
CA ALA A 24 4.29 5.43 12.97
C ALA A 24 3.31 4.68 12.04
N ILE A 25 2.26 5.37 11.57
CA ILE A 25 1.32 4.83 10.59
C ILE A 25 2.02 4.55 9.26
N LEU A 26 2.81 5.50 8.74
CA LEU A 26 3.55 5.33 7.48
C LEU A 26 4.58 4.19 7.56
N ASP A 27 5.23 4.01 8.70
CA ASP A 27 6.12 2.88 8.95
C ASP A 27 5.35 1.55 8.99
N GLY A 28 4.16 1.54 9.59
CA GLY A 28 3.24 0.41 9.54
C GLY A 28 2.84 0.03 8.12
N LEU A 29 2.47 1.02 7.30
CA LEU A 29 2.15 0.83 5.88
C LEU A 29 3.36 0.33 5.09
N THR A 30 4.56 0.82 5.41
CA THR A 30 5.82 0.33 4.82
C THR A 30 6.04 -1.16 5.10
N LYS A 31 5.81 -1.60 6.33
CA LYS A 31 5.88 -3.03 6.69
C LYS A 31 4.85 -3.87 5.93
N ILE A 32 3.64 -3.36 5.73
CA ILE A 32 2.60 -4.04 4.93
C ILE A 32 3.03 -4.13 3.46
N GLN A 33 3.53 -3.04 2.89
CA GLN A 33 3.98 -2.98 1.50
C GLN A 33 5.13 -3.96 1.24
N MET A 34 6.11 -4.07 2.16
CA MET A 34 7.18 -5.08 2.07
C MET A 34 6.65 -6.52 2.09
N LYS A 35 5.59 -6.80 2.86
CA LYS A 35 4.94 -8.12 2.85
C LYS A 35 4.25 -8.39 1.52
N MET A 36 3.64 -7.39 0.89
CA MET A 36 3.04 -7.51 -0.44
C MET A 36 4.11 -7.81 -1.50
N GLU A 37 5.26 -7.13 -1.48
CA GLU A 37 6.38 -7.38 -2.39
C GLU A 37 6.93 -8.79 -2.23
N LYS A 38 7.10 -9.23 -0.98
CA LYS A 38 7.57 -10.57 -0.66
C LYS A 38 6.58 -11.62 -1.19
N LEU A 39 5.28 -11.43 -0.95
CA LEU A 39 4.23 -12.31 -1.47
C LEU A 39 4.30 -12.41 -2.99
N SER A 40 4.33 -11.27 -3.69
CA SER A 40 4.42 -11.24 -5.15
C SER A 40 5.67 -11.94 -5.69
N SER A 41 6.82 -11.75 -5.03
CA SER A 41 8.08 -12.41 -5.39
C SER A 41 8.02 -13.92 -5.16
N THR A 42 7.44 -14.37 -4.05
CA THR A 42 7.23 -15.79 -3.78
C THR A 42 6.28 -16.40 -4.80
N THR A 43 5.16 -15.75 -5.13
CA THR A 43 4.22 -16.23 -6.15
C THR A 43 4.87 -16.30 -7.53
N LYS A 44 5.74 -15.35 -7.89
CA LYS A 44 6.54 -15.42 -9.13
C LYS A 44 7.36 -16.71 -9.19
N GLY A 45 8.05 -17.04 -8.11
CA GLY A 45 8.82 -18.28 -7.99
C GLY A 45 7.94 -19.53 -8.13
N ILE A 46 6.73 -19.52 -7.56
CA ILE A 46 5.75 -20.61 -7.74
C ILE A 46 5.35 -20.73 -9.21
N CYS A 47 5.01 -19.62 -9.89
CA CYS A 47 4.68 -19.63 -11.32
C CYS A 47 5.83 -20.19 -12.17
N GLU A 48 7.08 -19.81 -11.87
CA GLU A 48 8.26 -20.28 -12.59
C GLU A 48 8.49 -21.78 -12.38
N LEU A 49 8.32 -22.27 -11.14
CA LEU A 49 8.40 -23.70 -10.81
C LEU A 49 7.28 -24.50 -11.47
N GLU A 50 6.04 -24.03 -11.43
CA GLU A 50 4.92 -24.67 -12.13
C GLU A 50 5.18 -24.79 -13.64
N ASN A 51 5.66 -23.72 -14.26
CA ASN A 51 6.00 -23.71 -15.69
C ASN A 51 7.17 -24.64 -16.03
N TYR A 52 8.12 -24.80 -15.11
CA TYR A 52 9.24 -25.74 -15.27
C TYR A 52 8.78 -27.20 -15.18
N HIS A 53 7.94 -27.52 -14.18
CA HIS A 53 7.51 -28.89 -13.89
C HIS A 53 6.42 -29.43 -14.82
N TYR A 54 5.47 -28.58 -15.26
CA TYR A 54 4.27 -29.01 -15.99
C TYR A 54 4.25 -28.52 -17.45
N ARG A 55 5.39 -28.56 -18.15
CA ARG A 55 5.48 -28.23 -19.59
C ARG A 55 4.44 -29.02 -20.39
N GLU A 56 3.50 -28.31 -21.03
CA GLU A 56 2.44 -28.74 -21.98
C GLU A 56 1.58 -29.98 -21.68
N GLU A 57 1.97 -30.88 -20.78
CA GLU A 57 1.27 -32.11 -20.46
C GLU A 57 1.01 -32.23 -18.95
N SER A 58 -0.21 -32.70 -18.65
CA SER A 58 -0.79 -33.06 -17.34
C SER A 58 -1.38 -31.94 -16.48
N SER A 59 -2.56 -32.25 -15.93
CA SER A 59 -3.43 -31.39 -15.14
C SER A 59 -2.67 -30.69 -14.01
N ARG A 60 -2.58 -29.36 -14.09
CA ARG A 60 -2.03 -28.52 -13.03
C ARG A 60 -2.95 -28.58 -11.81
N PRO A 61 -2.50 -29.05 -10.64
CA PRO A 61 -3.32 -28.98 -9.44
C PRO A 61 -3.59 -27.50 -9.11
N PRO A 62 -4.85 -27.10 -8.90
CA PRO A 62 -5.18 -25.71 -8.63
C PRO A 62 -4.69 -25.31 -7.24
N LEU A 63 -3.87 -24.25 -7.14
CA LEU A 63 -3.44 -23.65 -5.88
C LEU A 63 -4.49 -22.69 -5.30
N PHE A 64 -5.39 -22.19 -6.15
CA PHE A 64 -6.47 -21.28 -5.82
C PHE A 64 -7.80 -21.88 -6.27
N HIS A 65 -8.93 -21.35 -5.78
CA HIS A 65 -10.25 -21.92 -6.07
C HIS A 65 -10.57 -21.93 -7.57
N THR A 66 -10.40 -20.78 -8.23
CA THR A 66 -10.73 -20.60 -9.65
C THR A 66 -9.60 -19.95 -10.44
N TRP A 67 -8.64 -19.28 -9.77
CA TRP A 67 -7.60 -18.53 -10.46
C TRP A 67 -6.38 -19.38 -10.86
N PRO A 68 -5.85 -19.22 -12.09
CA PRO A 68 -4.51 -19.68 -12.40
C PRO A 68 -3.47 -18.95 -11.55
N THR A 69 -2.41 -19.65 -11.14
CA THR A 69 -1.31 -19.06 -10.35
C THR A 69 -0.69 -17.84 -11.03
N ALA A 70 -0.55 -17.87 -12.36
CA ALA A 70 -0.07 -16.75 -13.15
C ALA A 70 -0.94 -15.48 -13.00
N PHE A 71 -2.27 -15.64 -12.96
CA PHE A 71 -3.19 -14.53 -12.78
C PHE A 71 -3.12 -13.97 -11.36
N PHE A 72 -3.06 -14.84 -10.34
CA PHE A 72 -2.84 -14.41 -8.96
C PHE A 72 -1.54 -13.61 -8.79
N TYR A 73 -0.45 -14.07 -9.43
CA TYR A 73 0.82 -13.34 -9.46
C TYR A 73 0.68 -11.96 -10.10
N GLU A 74 0.04 -11.86 -11.26
CA GLU A 74 -0.16 -10.60 -11.97
C GLU A 74 -0.92 -9.58 -11.11
N VAL A 75 -2.03 -10.02 -10.52
CA VAL A 75 -2.84 -9.19 -9.61
C VAL A 75 -2.04 -8.78 -8.37
N SER A 76 -1.34 -9.73 -7.73
CA SER A 76 -0.49 -9.47 -6.56
C SER A 76 0.60 -8.44 -6.86
N ARG A 77 1.27 -8.57 -8.01
CA ARG A 77 2.31 -7.64 -8.46
C ARG A 77 1.74 -6.24 -8.70
N ARG A 78 0.62 -6.14 -9.44
CA ARG A 78 -0.01 -4.86 -9.76
C ARG A 78 -0.42 -4.12 -8.50
N LEU A 79 -1.08 -4.80 -7.57
CA LEU A 79 -1.46 -4.23 -6.27
C LEU A 79 -0.22 -3.76 -5.49
N SER A 80 0.81 -4.61 -5.40
CA SER A 80 2.05 -4.26 -4.70
C SER A 80 2.72 -3.01 -5.28
N GLU A 81 2.76 -2.87 -6.61
CA GLU A 81 3.32 -1.69 -7.30
C GLU A 81 2.48 -0.43 -7.08
N ALA A 82 1.15 -0.53 -7.15
CA ALA A 82 0.24 0.58 -6.89
C ALA A 82 0.39 1.12 -5.47
N TYR A 83 0.34 0.24 -4.46
CA TYR A 83 0.52 0.64 -3.06
C TYR A 83 1.94 1.14 -2.77
N LYS A 84 2.97 0.65 -3.47
CA LYS A 84 4.33 1.20 -3.36
C LYS A 84 4.39 2.66 -3.79
N LYS A 85 3.81 2.98 -4.95
CA LYS A 85 3.78 4.35 -5.49
C LYS A 85 2.97 5.29 -4.59
N GLU A 86 1.82 4.83 -4.13
CA GLU A 86 0.99 5.59 -3.20
C GLU A 86 1.70 5.86 -1.88
N LEU A 87 2.37 4.85 -1.31
CA LEU A 87 3.13 5.00 -0.08
C LEU A 87 4.31 5.97 -0.24
N LEU A 88 5.03 5.89 -1.36
CA LEU A 88 6.10 6.84 -1.67
C LEU A 88 5.56 8.28 -1.72
N LEU A 89 4.43 8.49 -2.40
CA LEU A 89 3.77 9.80 -2.44
C LEU A 89 3.40 10.31 -1.05
N LYS A 90 2.87 9.44 -0.17
CA LYS A 90 2.54 9.83 1.20
C LYS A 90 3.78 10.23 2.01
N HIS A 91 4.89 9.49 1.90
CA HIS A 91 6.16 9.89 2.52
C HIS A 91 6.65 11.23 1.98
N THR A 92 6.60 11.44 0.67
CA THR A 92 6.99 12.72 0.05
C THR A 92 6.11 13.87 0.55
N ILE A 93 4.79 13.69 0.59
CA ILE A 93 3.88 14.72 1.11
C ILE A 93 4.20 15.02 2.58
N GLY A 94 4.42 14.00 3.42
CA GLY A 94 4.76 14.19 4.83
C GLY A 94 6.05 15.01 5.01
N ALA A 95 7.08 14.74 4.21
CA ALA A 95 8.34 15.46 4.27
C ALA A 95 8.23 16.90 3.74
N GLU A 96 7.55 17.12 2.62
CA GLU A 96 7.47 18.43 1.96
C GLU A 96 6.44 19.38 2.59
N LEU A 97 5.40 18.85 3.22
CA LEU A 97 4.33 19.67 3.80
C LEU A 97 4.84 20.59 4.91
N ALA A 98 5.79 20.13 5.72
CA ALA A 98 6.42 20.93 6.78
C ALA A 98 7.27 22.10 6.24
N HIS A 99 7.70 22.04 4.98
CA HIS A 99 8.55 23.04 4.34
C HIS A 99 7.79 23.95 3.38
N THR A 100 6.50 23.70 3.15
CA THR A 100 5.70 24.43 2.16
C THR A 100 5.04 25.66 2.77
N ALA A 101 5.40 26.85 2.27
CA ALA A 101 4.72 28.11 2.59
C ALA A 101 3.59 28.48 1.59
N ASP A 102 3.54 27.82 0.43
CA ASP A 102 2.49 28.05 -0.57
C ASP A 102 1.21 27.25 -0.26
N ARG A 103 0.14 27.98 0.05
CA ARG A 103 -1.18 27.41 0.34
C ARG A 103 -1.73 26.56 -0.82
N ASN A 104 -1.46 26.93 -2.08
CA ASN A 104 -1.98 26.17 -3.22
C ASN A 104 -1.29 24.81 -3.33
N LEU A 105 0.02 24.76 -3.09
CA LEU A 105 0.78 23.52 -3.00
C LEU A 105 0.31 22.64 -1.82
N SER A 106 0.07 23.22 -0.64
CA SER A 106 -0.49 22.48 0.50
C SER A 106 -1.85 21.85 0.19
N LEU A 107 -2.74 22.59 -0.49
CA LEU A 107 -4.04 22.06 -0.93
C LEU A 107 -3.89 20.96 -1.98
N THR A 108 -2.90 21.07 -2.85
CA THR A 108 -2.57 20.04 -3.84
C THR A 108 -2.10 18.76 -3.16
N TYR A 109 -1.20 18.86 -2.18
CA TYR A 109 -0.77 17.71 -1.38
C TYR A 109 -1.94 17.08 -0.60
N LEU A 110 -2.82 17.88 -0.02
CA LEU A 110 -4.02 17.37 0.65
C LEU A 110 -4.93 16.59 -0.32
N SER A 111 -5.15 17.15 -1.52
CA SER A 111 -5.93 16.48 -2.57
C SER A 111 -5.31 15.13 -2.97
N MET A 112 -4.00 15.12 -3.22
CA MET A 112 -3.25 13.90 -3.54
C MET A 112 -3.34 12.88 -2.41
N TRP A 113 -3.23 13.31 -1.15
CA TRP A 113 -3.33 12.44 0.02
C TRP A 113 -4.70 11.76 0.14
N LEU A 114 -5.77 12.51 -0.09
CA LEU A 114 -7.15 12.05 0.03
C LEU A 114 -7.56 11.13 -1.12
N HIS A 115 -7.21 11.49 -2.36
CA HIS A 115 -7.69 10.80 -3.55
C HIS A 115 -6.86 9.58 -3.95
N GLN A 116 -5.66 9.41 -3.40
CA GLN A 116 -4.80 8.24 -3.61
C GLN A 116 -4.60 7.91 -5.11
N PRO A 117 -4.00 8.82 -5.89
CA PRO A 117 -4.00 8.78 -7.35
C PRO A 117 -3.36 7.53 -7.96
N TYR A 118 -2.53 6.80 -7.20
CA TYR A 118 -1.89 5.58 -7.67
C TYR A 118 -2.69 4.31 -7.39
N ILE A 119 -3.79 4.39 -6.65
CA ILE A 119 -4.67 3.26 -6.36
C ILE A 119 -5.79 3.20 -7.39
N GLU A 120 -5.79 2.14 -8.21
CA GLU A 120 -6.83 1.93 -9.20
C GLU A 120 -8.19 1.66 -8.53
N SER A 121 -9.29 2.11 -9.13
CA SER A 121 -10.65 1.91 -8.59
C SER A 121 -11.03 0.45 -8.39
N ASN A 122 -10.43 -0.46 -9.17
CA ASN A 122 -10.65 -1.90 -9.04
C ASN A 122 -9.74 -2.56 -7.99
N SER A 123 -8.77 -1.88 -7.38
CA SER A 123 -7.78 -2.48 -6.47
C SER A 123 -8.44 -3.17 -5.28
N LYS A 124 -9.51 -2.57 -4.75
CA LYS A 124 -10.29 -3.16 -3.65
C LYS A 124 -10.96 -4.46 -4.07
N LEU A 125 -11.62 -4.47 -5.22
CA LEU A 125 -12.19 -5.68 -5.81
C LEU A 125 -11.08 -6.73 -6.06
N GLN A 126 -9.94 -6.27 -6.54
CA GLN A 126 -8.65 -6.96 -6.67
C GLN A 126 -8.35 -7.85 -5.46
N LEU A 127 -8.23 -7.16 -4.33
CA LEU A 127 -7.87 -7.72 -3.04
C LEU A 127 -8.96 -8.65 -2.50
N GLU A 128 -10.23 -8.27 -2.61
CA GLU A 128 -11.34 -9.12 -2.15
C GLU A 128 -11.38 -10.44 -2.92
N SER A 129 -11.19 -10.41 -4.24
CA SER A 129 -11.08 -11.62 -5.05
C SER A 129 -9.88 -12.48 -4.62
N MET A 130 -8.70 -11.89 -4.36
CA MET A 130 -7.55 -12.67 -3.85
C MET A 130 -7.84 -13.36 -2.51
N LEU A 131 -8.59 -12.71 -1.60
CA LEU A 131 -8.97 -13.29 -0.31
C LEU A 131 -9.96 -14.44 -0.47
N LEU A 132 -10.91 -14.32 -1.40
CA LEU A 132 -11.82 -15.41 -1.77
C LEU A 132 -11.05 -16.60 -2.35
N GLU A 133 -10.18 -16.33 -3.31
CA GLU A 133 -9.38 -17.33 -4.01
C GLU A 133 -8.44 -18.13 -3.11
N THR A 134 -8.00 -17.52 -1.99
CA THR A 134 -7.14 -18.16 -0.99
C THR A 134 -7.91 -18.73 0.21
N GLY A 135 -9.24 -18.62 0.24
CA GLY A 135 -10.08 -19.10 1.35
C GLY A 135 -10.02 -18.26 2.62
N HIS A 136 -9.43 -17.07 2.57
CA HIS A 136 -9.44 -16.11 3.70
C HIS A 136 -10.78 -15.38 3.83
N ARG A 137 -11.59 -15.38 2.77
CA ARG A 137 -13.00 -14.96 2.74
C ARG A 137 -13.87 -16.17 2.39
N ALA A 138 -15.05 -16.27 3.00
CA ALA A 138 -16.05 -17.26 2.63
C ALA A 138 -16.64 -16.92 1.25
N LEU A 139 -16.91 -17.97 0.46
CA LEU A 139 -17.61 -17.92 -0.82
C LEU A 139 -19.11 -17.65 -0.64
#